data_AF-L8XXA2-F1
#
_entry.id   AF-L8XXA2-F1
#
_cell.length_a   1.000
_cell.length_b   1.000
_cell.length_c   1.000
_cell.angle_alpha   90.00
_cell.angle_beta   90.00
_cell.angle_gamma   90.00
#
_symmetry.space_group_name_H-M   'P 1'
#
loop_
_entity.id
_entity.type
_entity.pdbx_description
1 polymer ?
#
loop_
_entity_poly.entity_id
_entity_poly.type
_entity_poly.pdbx_seq_one_letter_code
_entity_poly.pdbx_strand_id
1 'polypeptide(L)'
;MNNSQRGIMGFFKKLSRLLKKEPRLERLKNNVSQRLSELNITPLLITHQGSVIYTSQVLQAKPKDWLGGTIFFEVMLTVEDGAPYFIYYENEKYYLSLITPIGLDFSKRQSAEDYRNQAAQTLSGFVMLFLALENSDETFLHKRCHYTHNRKETNTIAYLPNLKQWYPIFQSKSESSEMFASKIRAIIDGQEPLEKNIAITEPS
;
A
#
# COMPACT_ATOMS: atom_id res chain seq x y z
N MET A 1 -8.53 29.44 10.34
CA MET A 1 -7.30 29.21 9.54
C MET A 1 -6.81 27.80 9.83
N ASN A 2 -6.91 26.91 8.84
CA ASN A 2 -6.83 25.45 9.01
C ASN A 2 -5.39 24.92 9.11
N ASN A 3 -5.14 24.05 10.08
CA ASN A 3 -3.88 23.33 10.34
C ASN A 3 -3.39 22.42 9.18
N SER A 4 -4.12 22.32 8.08
CA SER A 4 -3.88 21.39 6.97
C SER A 4 -2.87 21.90 5.92
N GLN A 5 -2.61 23.21 5.82
CA GLN A 5 -1.62 23.75 4.87
C GLN A 5 -0.16 23.68 5.38
N ARG A 6 0.06 23.35 6.67
CA ARG A 6 1.40 23.19 7.24
C ARG A 6 2.09 21.87 6.87
N GLY A 7 1.32 20.84 6.47
CA GLY A 7 1.85 19.49 6.23
C GLY A 7 2.75 19.38 4.99
N ILE A 8 2.32 19.89 3.84
CA ILE A 8 3.00 19.65 2.55
C ILE A 8 4.22 20.59 2.34
N MET A 9 4.10 21.87 2.71
CA MET A 9 5.25 22.79 2.70
C MET A 9 6.25 22.47 3.84
N GLY A 10 5.78 21.92 4.95
CA GLY A 10 6.64 21.41 6.03
C GLY A 10 7.39 20.15 5.64
N PHE A 11 6.70 19.20 4.97
CA PHE A 11 7.26 17.95 4.43
C PHE A 11 8.45 18.23 3.51
N PHE A 12 8.28 18.96 2.40
CA PHE A 12 9.40 19.21 1.47
C PHE A 12 10.51 20.13 2.04
N LYS A 13 10.20 21.02 2.99
CA LYS A 13 11.19 21.92 3.62
C LYS A 13 11.98 21.23 4.74
N LYS A 14 11.43 20.20 5.38
CA LYS A 14 12.13 19.29 6.33
C LYS A 14 12.88 18.20 5.56
N LEU A 15 12.28 17.63 4.51
CA LEU A 15 12.86 16.67 3.57
C LEU A 15 14.11 17.27 2.87
N SER A 16 14.05 18.50 2.36
CA SER A 16 15.21 19.17 1.75
C SER A 16 16.31 19.58 2.74
N ARG A 17 16.04 19.61 4.05
CA ARG A 17 17.04 19.88 5.09
C ARG A 17 17.76 18.61 5.56
N LEU A 18 17.08 17.46 5.55
CA LEU A 18 17.66 16.14 5.84
C LEU A 18 18.38 15.56 4.62
N LEU A 19 17.79 15.63 3.43
CA LEU A 19 18.38 15.14 2.18
C LEU A 19 19.61 15.95 1.73
N LYS A 20 19.74 17.22 2.15
CA LYS A 20 20.97 18.01 1.95
C LYS A 20 22.16 17.51 2.78
N LYS A 21 21.95 16.64 3.77
CA LYS A 21 23.00 16.13 4.67
C LYS A 21 23.41 14.67 4.38
N GLU A 22 22.61 13.93 3.62
CA GLU A 22 22.74 12.46 3.46
C GLU A 22 22.66 12.06 1.97
N PRO A 23 23.74 12.18 1.18
CA PRO A 23 23.77 11.80 -0.24
C PRO A 23 23.38 10.34 -0.50
N ARG A 24 23.48 9.48 0.53
CA ARG A 24 23.12 8.06 0.49
C ARG A 24 21.61 7.85 0.46
N LEU A 25 20.85 8.58 1.27
CA LEU A 25 19.38 8.48 1.30
C LEU A 25 18.75 8.96 0.00
N GLU A 26 19.27 10.03 -0.60
CA GLU A 26 18.76 10.52 -1.89
C GLU A 26 19.02 9.50 -3.01
N ARG A 27 20.21 8.86 -3.01
CA ARG A 27 20.49 7.76 -3.95
C ARG A 27 19.56 6.57 -3.74
N LEU A 28 19.33 6.17 -2.49
CA LEU A 28 18.44 5.06 -2.17
C LEU A 28 17.00 5.35 -2.63
N LYS A 29 16.51 6.56 -2.36
CA LYS A 29 15.21 7.05 -2.82
C LYS A 29 15.09 7.01 -4.35
N ASN A 30 16.10 7.48 -5.07
CA ASN A 30 16.10 7.46 -6.52
C ASN A 30 16.09 6.03 -7.07
N ASN A 31 16.89 5.13 -6.47
CA ASN A 31 16.92 3.72 -6.85
C ASN A 31 15.57 3.02 -6.62
N VAL A 32 14.94 3.24 -5.46
CA VAL A 32 13.60 2.69 -5.15
C VAL A 32 12.55 3.25 -6.11
N SER A 33 12.57 4.55 -6.37
CA SER A 33 11.63 5.20 -7.29
C SER A 33 11.78 4.69 -8.72
N GLN A 34 13.03 4.49 -9.17
CA GLN A 34 13.33 3.91 -10.48
C GLN A 34 12.80 2.47 -10.57
N ARG A 35 13.06 1.63 -9.57
CA ARG A 35 12.57 0.24 -9.52
C ARG A 35 11.04 0.15 -9.53
N LEU A 36 10.36 1.01 -8.77
CA LEU A 36 8.89 1.09 -8.78
C LEU A 36 8.38 1.43 -10.20
N SER A 37 9.03 2.38 -10.89
CA SER A 37 8.69 2.74 -12.26
C SER A 37 8.95 1.61 -13.26
N GLU A 38 10.11 0.94 -13.17
CA GLU A 38 10.48 -0.19 -14.04
C GLU A 38 9.49 -1.35 -13.90
N LEU A 39 9.04 -1.61 -12.68
CA LEU A 39 8.05 -2.65 -12.38
C LEU A 39 6.60 -2.20 -12.60
N ASN A 40 6.35 -0.94 -12.96
CA ASN A 40 5.01 -0.36 -13.11
C ASN A 40 4.16 -0.50 -11.82
N ILE A 41 4.79 -0.28 -10.67
CA ILE A 41 4.17 -0.37 -9.35
C ILE A 41 3.85 1.03 -8.85
N THR A 42 2.61 1.25 -8.43
CA THR A 42 2.20 2.46 -7.72
C THR A 42 1.72 2.11 -6.31
N PRO A 43 2.51 2.36 -5.25
CA PRO A 43 2.05 2.19 -3.88
C PRO A 43 0.93 3.20 -3.58
N LEU A 44 -0.24 2.71 -3.18
CA LEU A 44 -1.41 3.55 -2.92
C LEU A 44 -1.60 3.86 -1.45
N LEU A 45 -1.46 2.84 -0.60
CA LEU A 45 -1.80 2.90 0.82
C LEU A 45 -0.85 2.00 1.62
N ILE A 46 -0.43 2.45 2.80
CA ILE A 46 0.21 1.57 3.79
C ILE A 46 -0.60 1.65 5.08
N THR A 47 -0.95 0.49 5.64
CA THR A 47 -1.55 0.38 6.96
C THR A 47 -0.61 -0.33 7.93
N HIS A 48 -0.71 0.01 9.20
CA HIS A 48 -0.02 -0.63 10.32
C HIS A 48 -0.93 -0.60 11.54
N GLN A 49 -1.17 -1.76 12.15
CA GLN A 49 -2.07 -1.91 13.31
C GLN A 49 -3.45 -1.24 13.11
N GLY A 50 -4.02 -1.41 11.92
CA GLY A 50 -5.33 -0.83 11.55
C GLY A 50 -5.32 0.68 11.26
N SER A 51 -4.19 1.35 11.41
CA SER A 51 -4.03 2.76 11.09
C SER A 51 -3.40 2.95 9.71
N VAL A 52 -3.90 3.93 8.96
CA VAL A 52 -3.31 4.33 7.67
C VAL A 52 -2.13 5.27 7.96
N ILE A 53 -0.92 4.82 7.62
CA ILE A 53 0.32 5.58 7.84
C ILE A 53 0.81 6.27 6.55
N TYR A 54 0.35 5.80 5.39
CA TYR A 54 0.68 6.40 4.10
C TYR A 54 -0.51 6.34 3.16
N THR A 55 -0.71 7.43 2.41
CA THR A 55 -1.67 7.53 1.31
C THR A 55 -1.02 8.28 0.16
N SER A 56 -0.99 7.68 -1.03
CA SER A 56 -0.41 8.30 -2.22
C SER A 56 -1.21 9.54 -2.66
N GLN A 57 -0.54 10.46 -3.35
CA GLN A 57 -1.19 11.63 -3.95
C GLN A 57 -2.21 11.22 -5.02
N VAL A 58 -1.93 10.16 -5.77
CA VAL A 58 -2.84 9.63 -6.79
C VAL A 58 -4.14 9.16 -6.13
N LEU A 59 -4.07 8.42 -5.02
CA LEU A 59 -5.25 8.00 -4.27
C LEU A 59 -5.98 9.20 -3.63
N GLN A 60 -5.24 10.17 -3.09
CA GLN A 60 -5.85 11.37 -2.51
C GLN A 60 -6.67 12.18 -3.53
N ALA A 61 -6.21 12.22 -4.78
CA ALA A 61 -6.86 12.90 -5.89
C ALA A 61 -8.06 12.15 -6.47
N LYS A 62 -8.30 10.89 -6.09
CA LYS A 62 -9.49 10.16 -6.53
C LYS A 62 -10.78 10.77 -5.96
N PRO A 63 -11.89 10.73 -6.73
CA PRO A 63 -13.23 11.02 -6.23
C PRO A 63 -13.55 10.20 -4.96
N LYS A 64 -14.30 10.76 -4.01
CA LYS A 64 -14.55 10.10 -2.71
C LYS A 64 -15.54 8.95 -2.77
N ASP A 65 -16.22 8.80 -3.89
CA ASP A 65 -17.07 7.68 -4.28
C ASP A 65 -16.33 6.63 -5.12
N TRP A 66 -15.05 6.88 -5.46
CA TRP A 66 -14.24 5.88 -6.14
C TRP A 66 -13.99 4.68 -5.23
N LEU A 67 -14.20 3.49 -5.77
CA LEU A 67 -13.85 2.21 -5.16
C LEU A 67 -12.71 1.59 -5.96
N GLY A 68 -11.56 1.36 -5.32
CA GLY A 68 -10.49 0.56 -5.90
C GLY A 68 -10.75 -0.90 -5.57
N GLY A 69 -10.62 -1.83 -6.52
CA GLY A 69 -10.98 -3.24 -6.27
C GLY A 69 -10.55 -4.20 -7.38
N THR A 70 -10.27 -3.66 -8.56
CA THR A 70 -10.00 -4.49 -9.73
C THR A 70 -8.51 -4.77 -9.92
N ILE A 71 -7.58 -3.94 -9.41
CA ILE A 71 -6.18 -3.94 -9.88
C ILE A 71 -5.15 -3.73 -8.76
N PHE A 72 -5.42 -4.17 -7.53
CA PHE A 72 -4.43 -3.98 -6.47
C PHE A 72 -4.04 -5.26 -5.77
N PHE A 73 -2.75 -5.32 -5.44
CA PHE A 73 -2.09 -6.43 -4.77
C PHE A 73 -1.69 -5.98 -3.37
N GLU A 74 -1.65 -6.92 -2.44
CA GLU A 74 -1.23 -6.69 -1.07
C GLU A 74 0.13 -7.38 -0.82
N VAL A 75 1.06 -6.62 -0.25
CA VAL A 75 2.27 -7.17 0.38
C VAL A 75 2.15 -6.93 1.87
N MET A 76 2.21 -8.02 2.63
CA MET A 76 2.39 -7.96 4.07
C MET A 76 3.90 -7.97 4.36
N LEU A 77 4.35 -7.00 5.13
CA LEU A 77 5.74 -6.82 5.52
C LEU A 77 5.86 -6.87 7.03
N THR A 78 6.57 -7.88 7.54
CA THR A 78 6.87 -8.00 8.97
C THR A 78 8.31 -7.52 9.18
N VAL A 79 8.49 -6.46 9.96
CA VAL A 79 9.81 -5.88 10.29
C VAL A 79 10.18 -6.36 11.68
N GLU A 80 11.23 -7.18 11.78
CA GLU A 80 11.60 -7.90 13.02
C GLU A 80 10.40 -8.67 13.61
N ASP A 81 10.27 -8.79 14.93
CA ASP A 81 9.14 -9.41 15.62
C ASP A 81 7.97 -8.41 15.86
N GLY A 82 7.86 -7.38 15.03
CA GLY A 82 6.85 -6.33 15.12
C GLY A 82 5.52 -6.68 14.43
N ALA A 83 4.50 -5.85 14.65
CA ALA A 83 3.24 -5.98 13.92
C ALA A 83 3.45 -5.72 12.41
N PRO A 84 2.69 -6.38 11.52
CA PRO A 84 2.89 -6.26 10.09
C PRO A 84 2.48 -4.88 9.55
N TYR A 85 3.11 -4.51 8.45
CA TYR A 85 2.70 -3.43 7.56
C TYR A 85 2.01 -4.03 6.35
N PHE A 86 0.85 -3.51 5.97
CA PHE A 86 0.16 -3.94 4.74
C PHE A 86 0.28 -2.86 3.69
N ILE A 87 0.81 -3.24 2.53
CA ILE A 87 1.12 -2.34 1.44
C ILE A 87 0.19 -2.67 0.28
N TYR A 88 -0.65 -1.71 -0.08
CA TYR A 88 -1.61 -1.84 -1.17
C TYR A 88 -1.08 -1.06 -2.37
N TYR A 89 -0.90 -1.74 -3.49
CA TYR A 89 -0.32 -1.14 -4.69
C TYR A 89 -1.06 -1.57 -5.95
N GLU A 90 -1.06 -0.68 -6.95
CA GLU A 90 -1.58 -0.98 -8.29
C GLU A 90 -0.45 -1.42 -9.22
N ASN A 91 -0.76 -2.41 -10.07
CA ASN A 91 0.00 -2.66 -11.29
C ASN A 91 -0.96 -3.14 -12.40
N GLU A 92 -1.36 -2.19 -13.25
CA GLU A 92 -2.26 -2.43 -14.38
C GLU A 92 -1.69 -3.43 -15.39
N LYS A 93 -0.42 -3.31 -15.77
CA LYS A 93 0.22 -4.22 -16.74
C LYS A 93 0.23 -5.66 -16.26
N TYR A 94 0.61 -5.88 -15.00
CA TYR A 94 0.64 -7.21 -14.41
C TYR A 94 -0.78 -7.77 -14.26
N TYR A 95 -1.74 -6.96 -13.82
CA TYR A 95 -3.15 -7.38 -13.75
C TYR A 95 -3.71 -7.80 -15.11
N LEU A 96 -3.51 -6.98 -16.15
CA LEU A 96 -3.92 -7.29 -17.53
C LEU A 96 -3.30 -8.62 -17.99
N SER A 97 -2.03 -8.88 -17.65
CA SER A 97 -1.37 -10.15 -18.00
C SER A 97 -1.99 -11.38 -17.33
N LEU A 98 -2.65 -11.23 -16.17
CA LEU A 98 -3.30 -12.32 -15.44
C LEU A 98 -4.71 -12.63 -15.94
N ILE A 99 -5.46 -11.60 -16.37
CA ILE A 99 -6.85 -11.77 -16.83
C ILE A 99 -6.97 -12.12 -18.32
N THR A 100 -5.89 -11.97 -19.10
CA THR A 100 -5.91 -12.31 -20.52
C THR A 100 -5.77 -13.83 -20.70
N PRO A 101 -6.71 -14.52 -21.37
CA PRO A 101 -6.67 -15.97 -21.54
C PRO A 101 -5.66 -16.37 -22.62
N ILE A 102 -4.36 -16.26 -22.34
CA ILE A 102 -3.31 -16.78 -23.21
C ILE A 102 -2.55 -17.84 -22.44
N GLY A 103 -3.01 -19.09 -22.56
CA GLY A 103 -2.33 -20.36 -22.29
C GLY A 103 -1.28 -20.33 -21.17
N LEU A 104 -1.58 -21.03 -20.06
CA LEU A 104 -0.69 -21.25 -18.91
C LEU A 104 0.59 -21.98 -19.33
N ASP A 105 1.52 -21.24 -19.90
CA ASP A 105 2.89 -21.67 -20.17
C ASP A 105 3.69 -21.62 -18.86
N PHE A 106 4.47 -22.65 -18.58
CA PHE A 106 5.30 -22.74 -17.37
C PHE A 106 6.31 -21.58 -17.31
N SER A 107 6.77 -21.09 -18.46
CA SER A 107 7.63 -19.91 -18.59
C SER A 107 6.98 -18.64 -18.01
N LYS A 108 5.67 -18.46 -18.24
CA LYS A 108 4.90 -17.31 -17.73
C LYS A 108 4.67 -17.37 -16.23
N ARG A 109 4.49 -18.57 -15.66
CA ARG A 109 4.34 -18.75 -14.20
C ARG A 109 5.62 -18.37 -13.45
N GLN A 110 6.77 -18.84 -13.93
CA GLN A 110 8.08 -18.47 -13.36
C GLN A 110 8.28 -16.95 -13.43
N SER A 111 7.97 -16.33 -14.56
CA SER A 111 8.04 -14.87 -14.71
C SER A 111 7.12 -14.09 -13.75
N ALA A 112 5.96 -14.65 -13.40
CA ALA A 112 5.01 -14.03 -12.48
C ALA A 112 5.45 -14.12 -11.02
N GLU A 113 6.08 -15.22 -10.60
CA GLU A 113 6.67 -15.36 -9.27
C GLU A 113 7.91 -14.47 -9.11
N ASP A 114 8.76 -14.42 -10.14
CA ASP A 114 9.92 -13.52 -10.19
C ASP A 114 9.49 -12.05 -10.09
N TYR A 115 8.43 -11.67 -10.81
CA TYR A 115 7.86 -10.33 -10.71
C TYR A 115 7.34 -10.06 -9.30
N ARG A 116 6.55 -10.97 -8.69
CA ARG A 116 6.02 -10.78 -7.33
C ARG A 116 7.14 -10.61 -6.31
N ASN A 117 8.18 -11.44 -6.37
CA ASN A 117 9.34 -11.31 -5.51
C ASN A 117 10.04 -9.96 -5.66
N GLN A 118 10.26 -9.50 -6.90
CA GLN A 118 10.84 -8.18 -7.16
C GLN A 118 9.95 -7.04 -6.67
N ALA A 119 8.63 -7.16 -6.86
CA ALA A 119 7.64 -6.21 -6.38
C ALA A 119 7.69 -6.10 -4.85
N ALA A 120 7.65 -7.23 -4.14
CA ALA A 120 7.75 -7.25 -2.68
C ALA A 120 9.07 -6.66 -2.20
N GLN A 121 10.22 -7.07 -2.75
CA GLN A 121 11.51 -6.50 -2.38
C GLN A 121 11.57 -4.99 -2.57
N THR A 122 11.04 -4.49 -3.70
CA THR A 122 11.00 -3.06 -4.00
C THR A 122 10.06 -2.31 -3.06
N LEU A 123 8.88 -2.87 -2.78
CA LEU A 123 7.91 -2.30 -1.84
C LEU A 123 8.43 -2.32 -0.40
N SER A 124 9.14 -3.37 0.02
CA SER A 124 9.84 -3.40 1.31
C SER A 124 10.85 -2.28 1.40
N GLY A 125 11.71 -2.10 0.38
CA GLY A 125 12.65 -0.98 0.33
C GLY A 125 11.96 0.39 0.41
N PHE A 126 10.82 0.54 -0.26
CA PHE A 126 9.97 1.73 -0.16
C PHE A 126 9.47 1.98 1.26
N VAL A 127 8.92 0.96 1.94
CA VAL A 127 8.44 1.11 3.33
C VAL A 127 9.58 1.44 4.28
N MET A 128 10.71 0.74 4.20
CA MET A 128 11.84 1.00 5.10
C MET A 128 12.38 2.41 4.92
N LEU A 129 12.48 2.89 3.67
CA LEU A 129 12.86 4.27 3.39
C LEU A 129 11.82 5.26 3.91
N PHE A 130 10.52 4.98 3.73
CA PHE A 130 9.44 5.81 4.25
C PHE A 130 9.52 5.93 5.78
N LEU A 131 9.65 4.80 6.49
CA LEU A 131 9.76 4.77 7.95
C LEU A 131 11.01 5.50 8.44
N ALA A 132 12.15 5.30 7.78
CA ALA A 132 13.38 5.99 8.14
C ALA A 132 13.24 7.51 8.01
N LEU A 133 12.62 7.98 6.93
CA LEU A 133 12.42 9.41 6.70
C LEU A 133 11.39 10.02 7.66
N GLU A 134 10.26 9.35 7.87
CA GLU A 134 9.17 9.85 8.71
C GLU A 134 9.58 9.93 10.18
N ASN A 135 10.35 8.94 10.66
CA ASN A 135 10.85 8.90 12.04
C ASN A 135 12.20 9.60 12.21
N SER A 136 12.87 10.01 11.12
CA SER A 136 14.26 10.48 11.14
C SER A 136 15.20 9.46 11.81
N ASP A 137 15.00 8.17 11.49
CA ASP A 137 15.68 7.03 12.10
C ASP A 137 16.18 6.06 11.02
N GLU A 138 17.48 6.09 10.74
CA GLU A 138 18.09 5.23 9.72
C GLU A 138 18.17 3.75 10.15
N THR A 139 17.91 3.41 11.41
CA THR A 139 17.95 2.01 11.85
C THR A 139 16.97 1.15 11.08
N PHE A 140 15.83 1.71 10.63
CA PHE A 140 14.88 1.04 9.75
C PHE A 140 15.54 0.50 8.46
N LEU A 141 16.60 1.13 7.95
CA LEU A 141 17.30 0.66 6.75
C LEU A 141 18.14 -0.60 6.98
N HIS A 142 18.41 -0.94 8.24
CA HIS A 142 19.23 -2.07 8.66
C HIS A 142 18.41 -3.22 9.26
N LYS A 143 17.12 -3.01 9.50
CA LYS A 143 16.25 -4.05 10.07
C LYS A 143 15.99 -5.17 9.07
N ARG A 144 15.92 -6.39 9.58
CA ARG A 144 15.47 -7.54 8.80
C ARG A 144 13.97 -7.45 8.60
N CYS A 145 13.52 -7.81 7.42
CA CYS A 145 12.10 -7.91 7.12
C CYS A 145 11.81 -9.22 6.39
N HIS A 146 10.61 -9.71 6.61
CA HIS A 146 10.04 -10.83 5.87
C HIS A 146 8.78 -10.34 5.20
N TYR A 147 8.52 -10.82 3.99
CA TYR A 147 7.32 -10.46 3.26
C TYR A 147 6.52 -11.70 2.89
N THR A 148 5.21 -11.54 2.85
CA THR A 148 4.31 -12.49 2.20
C THR A 148 3.43 -11.73 1.23
N HIS A 149 3.07 -12.41 0.14
CA HIS A 149 2.03 -11.91 -0.76
C HIS A 149 0.71 -12.46 -0.29
N ASN A 150 -0.20 -11.57 0.09
CA ASN A 150 -1.57 -12.01 0.25
C ASN A 150 -2.17 -12.20 -1.15
N ARG A 151 -2.37 -13.46 -1.53
CA ARG A 151 -3.00 -13.82 -2.82
C ARG A 151 -4.51 -13.61 -2.82
N LYS A 152 -5.10 -13.26 -1.68
CA LYS A 152 -6.55 -13.07 -1.57
C LYS A 152 -6.91 -11.68 -2.12
N GLU A 153 -7.40 -11.72 -3.35
CA GLU A 153 -8.20 -10.71 -4.05
C GLU A 153 -9.45 -10.35 -3.23
N THR A 154 -9.25 -9.76 -2.04
CA THR A 154 -10.33 -9.58 -1.09
C THR A 154 -10.30 -8.25 -0.37
N ASN A 155 -9.70 -7.24 -0.96
CA ASN A 155 -9.74 -5.89 -0.42
C ASN A 155 -10.29 -4.97 -1.50
N THR A 156 -10.96 -3.91 -1.07
CA THR A 156 -11.38 -2.79 -1.90
C THR A 156 -11.06 -1.50 -1.16
N ILE A 157 -10.26 -0.62 -1.79
CA ILE A 157 -9.92 0.68 -1.22
C ILE A 157 -11.14 1.59 -1.32
N ALA A 158 -11.64 2.03 -0.18
CA ALA A 158 -12.80 2.89 -0.06
C ALA A 158 -12.48 4.11 0.81
N TYR A 159 -13.08 5.25 0.49
CA TYR A 159 -13.00 6.43 1.33
C TYR A 159 -14.09 6.38 2.39
N LEU A 160 -13.71 6.57 3.66
CA LEU A 160 -14.63 6.63 4.79
C LEU A 160 -14.82 8.09 5.22
N PRO A 161 -15.97 8.74 4.94
CA PRO A 161 -16.16 10.18 5.17
C PRO A 161 -16.11 10.58 6.65
N ASN A 162 -16.60 9.73 7.55
CA ASN A 162 -16.54 9.92 9.00
C ASN A 162 -15.10 10.00 9.53
N LEU A 163 -14.19 9.23 8.93
CA LEU A 163 -12.75 9.22 9.27
C LEU A 163 -11.92 10.16 8.38
N LYS A 164 -12.52 10.70 7.32
CA LYS A 164 -11.87 11.51 6.28
C LYS A 164 -10.63 10.83 5.66
N GLN A 165 -10.65 9.51 5.57
CA GLN A 165 -9.47 8.70 5.23
C GLN A 165 -9.83 7.49 4.35
N TRP A 166 -8.89 7.04 3.53
CA TRP A 166 -8.98 5.85 2.69
C TRP A 166 -8.60 4.59 3.46
N TYR A 167 -9.37 3.52 3.32
CA TYR A 167 -9.10 2.23 3.96
C TYR A 167 -9.22 1.05 2.98
N PRO A 168 -8.41 -0.01 3.16
CA PRO A 168 -8.49 -1.23 2.37
C PRO A 168 -9.51 -2.18 3.03
N ILE A 169 -10.77 -2.09 2.61
CA ILE A 169 -11.89 -2.81 3.23
C ILE A 169 -12.02 -4.21 2.63
N PHE A 170 -12.18 -5.24 3.45
CA PHE A 170 -12.33 -6.59 2.99
C PHE A 170 -13.58 -6.76 2.10
N GLN A 171 -13.38 -7.22 0.87
CA GLN A 171 -14.43 -7.62 -0.05
C GLN A 171 -14.27 -9.11 -0.42
N SER A 172 -15.26 -9.96 -0.13
CA SER A 172 -15.16 -11.36 -0.57
C SER A 172 -15.32 -11.50 -2.09
N LYS A 173 -14.70 -12.52 -2.71
CA LYS A 173 -14.99 -12.88 -4.11
C LYS A 173 -16.47 -13.17 -4.38
N SER A 174 -17.19 -13.63 -3.36
CA SER A 174 -18.63 -13.92 -3.42
C SER A 174 -19.50 -12.71 -3.11
N GLU A 175 -18.91 -11.57 -2.75
CA GLU A 175 -19.64 -10.37 -2.35
C GLU A 175 -19.95 -9.49 -3.58
N SER A 176 -21.24 -9.27 -3.84
CA SER A 176 -21.66 -8.36 -4.92
C SER A 176 -21.31 -6.91 -4.60
N SER A 177 -21.33 -6.05 -5.61
CA SER A 177 -21.10 -4.61 -5.43
C SER A 177 -22.13 -3.97 -4.49
N GLU A 178 -23.38 -4.42 -4.50
CA GLU A 178 -24.44 -3.93 -3.60
C GLU A 178 -24.22 -4.37 -2.15
N MET A 179 -23.79 -5.63 -1.95
CA MET A 179 -23.44 -6.13 -0.62
C MET A 179 -22.27 -5.35 -0.04
N PHE A 180 -21.23 -5.14 -0.84
CA PHE A 180 -20.07 -4.36 -0.44
C PHE A 180 -20.42 -2.90 -0.13
N ALA A 181 -21.24 -2.26 -0.97
CA ALA A 181 -21.71 -0.89 -0.69
C ALA A 181 -22.50 -0.79 0.62
N SER A 182 -23.29 -1.82 0.95
CA SER A 182 -24.04 -1.89 2.20
C SER A 182 -23.11 -2.05 3.41
N LYS A 183 -22.07 -2.88 3.31
CA LYS A 183 -20.99 -3.00 4.31
C LYS A 183 -20.29 -1.66 4.54
N ILE A 184 -19.92 -0.95 3.47
CA ILE A 184 -19.30 0.39 3.59
C ILE A 184 -20.20 1.36 4.35
N ARG A 185 -21.50 1.37 4.07
CA ARG A 185 -22.46 2.19 4.83
C ARG A 185 -22.53 1.79 6.30
N ALA A 186 -22.61 0.49 6.60
CA ALA A 186 -22.62 0.01 7.98
C ALA A 186 -21.37 0.42 8.77
N ILE A 187 -20.19 0.43 8.14
CA ILE A 187 -18.94 0.93 8.73
C ILE A 187 -19.01 2.44 8.97
N ILE A 188 -19.50 3.21 7.99
CA ILE A 188 -19.63 4.67 8.09
C ILE A 188 -20.60 5.06 9.23
N ASP A 189 -21.70 4.33 9.35
CA ASP A 189 -22.74 4.56 10.35
C ASP A 189 -22.36 4.01 11.74
N GLY A 190 -21.19 3.37 11.88
CA GLY A 190 -20.69 2.81 13.14
C GLY A 190 -21.42 1.53 13.58
N GLN A 191 -22.21 0.93 12.70
CA GLN A 191 -22.90 -0.35 12.94
C GLN A 191 -21.95 -1.54 12.82
N GLU A 192 -20.87 -1.39 12.04
CA GLU A 192 -19.85 -2.41 11.86
C GLU A 192 -18.45 -1.84 12.18
N PRO A 193 -17.66 -2.52 13.05
CA PRO A 193 -16.33 -2.03 13.41
C PRO A 193 -15.36 -2.18 12.23
N LEU A 194 -14.53 -1.15 12.03
CA LEU A 194 -13.56 -1.09 10.95
C LEU A 194 -12.49 -2.17 11.08
N GLU A 195 -12.06 -2.49 12.30
CA GLU A 195 -10.98 -3.43 12.61
C GLU A 195 -11.32 -4.87 12.21
N LYS A 196 -12.62 -5.19 12.10
CA LYS A 196 -13.08 -6.50 11.57
C LYS A 196 -13.05 -6.56 10.05
N ASN A 197 -12.87 -5.42 9.40
CA ASN A 197 -13.02 -5.23 7.97
C ASN A 197 -11.72 -4.80 7.29
N ILE A 198 -10.59 -4.77 8.01
CA ILE A 198 -9.27 -4.44 7.46
C ILE A 198 -8.22 -5.41 8.00
N ALA A 199 -7.08 -5.51 7.30
CA ALA A 199 -5.96 -6.31 7.77
C ALA A 199 -5.22 -5.61 8.93
N ILE A 200 -5.07 -6.33 10.05
CA ILE A 200 -4.39 -5.84 11.26
C ILE A 200 -3.32 -6.81 11.80
N THR A 201 -3.42 -8.10 11.46
CA THR A 201 -2.50 -9.17 11.87
C THR A 201 -2.19 -10.09 10.70
N GLU A 202 -1.17 -10.94 10.83
CA GLU A 202 -0.91 -11.97 9.83
C GLU A 202 -2.17 -12.85 9.63
N PRO A 203 -2.48 -13.26 8.38
CA PRO A 203 -3.54 -14.22 8.13
C PRO A 203 -3.19 -15.54 8.82
N SER A 204 -4.08 -16.02 9.70
CA SER A 204 -4.02 -17.36 10.30
C SER A 204 -4.25 -18.47 9.27
#